data_AF-A0A356Z8Q6-F1
#
_entry.id   AF-A0A356Z8Q6-F1
#
_cell.length_a   1.000
_cell.length_b   1.000
_cell.length_c   1.000
_cell.angle_alpha   90.00
_cell.angle_beta   90.00
_cell.angle_gamma   90.00
#
_symmetry.space_group_name_H-M   'P 1'
#
loop_
_entity.id
_entity.type
_entity.pdbx_description
1 polymer ?
#
loop_
_entity_poly.entity_id
_entity_poly.type
_entity_poly.pdbx_seq_one_letter_code
_entity_poly.pdbx_strand_id
1 'polypeptide(L)' 'GERKVVAIGEIGLDYYRDLTPRDLQKKAFIAQINLAREINKPIVIHDRDAHQDVMDIVKQEKAGR' A
#
# COMPACT_ATOMS: atom_id res chain seq x y z
N GLY A 1 20.51 13.68 -14.70
CA GLY A 1 19.72 12.53 -15.15
C GLY A 1 18.43 12.49 -14.36
N GLU A 2 17.29 12.42 -15.03
CA GLU A 2 15.99 12.36 -14.36
C GLU A 2 15.86 11.09 -13.51
N ARG A 3 15.24 11.21 -12.33
CA ARG A 3 14.97 10.06 -11.46
C ARG A 3 13.82 9.24 -12.06
N LYS A 4 14.14 8.08 -12.64
CA LYS A 4 13.18 7.19 -13.30
C LYS A 4 12.10 6.62 -12.37
N VAL A 5 12.38 6.48 -11.07
CA VAL A 5 11.45 5.94 -10.06
C VAL A 5 10.82 7.07 -9.25
N VAL A 6 9.51 7.27 -9.42
CA VAL A 6 8.78 8.41 -8.84
C VAL A 6 7.80 8.04 -7.73
N ALA A 7 7.40 6.78 -7.59
CA ALA A 7 6.43 6.31 -6.59
C ALA A 7 6.73 4.86 -6.15
N ILE A 8 6.10 4.42 -5.05
CA ILE A 8 6.03 3.00 -4.65
C ILE A 8 4.66 2.46 -5.03
N GLY A 9 4.61 1.41 -5.85
CA GLY A 9 3.36 0.88 -6.37
C GLY A 9 3.58 -0.23 -7.40
N GLU A 10 2.57 -1.04 -7.70
CA GLU A 10 1.25 -1.04 -7.05
C GLU A 10 1.28 -1.82 -5.72
N ILE A 11 0.68 -1.27 -4.66
CA ILE A 11 0.64 -1.86 -3.30
C ILE A 11 -0.79 -1.83 -2.76
N GLY A 12 -1.20 -2.78 -1.92
CA GLY A 12 -2.57 -2.76 -1.38
C GLY A 12 -3.10 -4.15 -1.10
N LEU A 13 -4.41 -4.32 -1.24
CA LEU A 13 -5.12 -5.55 -0.87
C LEU A 13 -6.01 -6.03 -2.03
N ASP A 14 -5.96 -7.33 -2.32
CA ASP A 14 -6.85 -7.99 -3.30
C ASP A 14 -7.50 -9.22 -2.65
N TYR A 15 -8.71 -9.02 -2.14
CA TYR A 15 -9.49 -10.09 -1.49
C TYR A 15 -10.35 -10.87 -2.48
N TYR A 16 -10.44 -10.42 -3.72
CA TYR A 16 -11.10 -11.16 -4.78
C TYR A 16 -10.26 -12.36 -5.24
N ARG A 17 -8.95 -12.15 -5.43
CA ARG A 17 -8.03 -13.23 -5.80
C ARG A 17 -7.60 -14.06 -4.59
N ASP A 18 -7.46 -13.43 -3.42
CA ASP A 18 -7.15 -14.05 -2.12
C ASP A 18 -6.03 -15.12 -2.18
N LEU A 19 -5.03 -14.89 -3.05
CA LEU A 19 -3.92 -15.83 -3.33
C LEU A 19 -2.90 -15.91 -2.19
N THR A 20 -2.98 -14.99 -1.25
CA THR A 20 -2.07 -14.83 -0.11
C THR A 20 -2.91 -14.56 1.13
N PRO A 21 -2.62 -15.19 2.28
CA PRO A 21 -3.30 -14.91 3.53
C PRO A 21 -3.43 -13.41 3.79
N ARG A 22 -4.63 -12.96 4.15
CA ARG A 22 -4.96 -11.54 4.27
C ARG A 22 -4.06 -10.80 5.26
N ASP A 23 -3.61 -11.46 6.32
CA ASP A 23 -2.68 -10.88 7.29
C ASP A 23 -1.30 -10.59 6.67
N LEU A 24 -0.83 -11.45 5.76
CA LEU A 24 0.41 -11.22 5.00
C LEU A 24 0.24 -10.11 3.98
N GLN A 25 -0.92 -10.01 3.31
CA GLN A 25 -1.23 -8.87 2.44
C GLN A 25 -1.18 -7.54 3.23
N LYS A 26 -1.84 -7.48 4.40
CA LYS A 26 -1.84 -6.30 5.28
C LYS A 26 -0.43 -5.94 5.76
N LYS A 27 0.36 -6.93 6.20
CA LYS A 27 1.76 -6.72 6.63
C LYS A 27 2.62 -6.14 5.50
N ALA A 28 2.50 -6.68 4.28
CA ALA A 28 3.23 -6.16 3.12
C ALA A 28 2.81 -4.74 2.77
N PHE A 29 1.50 -4.46 2.76
CA PHE A 29 0.97 -3.12 2.47
C PHE A 29 1.50 -2.07 3.45
N ILE A 30 1.46 -2.35 4.77
CA ILE A 30 2.00 -1.47 5.81
C ILE A 30 3.52 -1.27 5.64
N ALA A 31 4.28 -2.34 5.38
CA ALA A 31 5.72 -2.24 5.17
C ALA A 31 6.07 -1.34 3.97
N GLN A 32 5.30 -1.43 2.88
CA GLN A 32 5.51 -0.62 1.68
C GLN A 32 5.11 0.84 1.86
N ILE A 33 4.04 1.13 2.62
CA ILE A 33 3.70 2.51 3.04
C ILE A 33 4.86 3.11 3.84
N ASN A 34 5.41 2.35 4.78
CA ASN A 34 6.53 2.79 5.60
C ASN A 34 7.79 3.06 4.77
N LEU A 35 8.11 2.18 3.83
CA LEU A 35 9.20 2.40 2.88
C LEU A 35 9.00 3.68 2.05
N ALA A 36 7.81 3.91 1.51
CA ALA A 36 7.50 5.09 0.72
C ALA A 36 7.68 6.39 1.54
N ARG A 37 7.29 6.36 2.81
CA ARG A 37 7.50 7.45 3.78
C ARG A 37 8.98 7.69 4.07
N GLU A 38 9.77 6.64 4.30
CA GLU A 38 11.21 6.75 4.56
C GLU A 38 11.97 7.40 3.40
N ILE A 39 11.59 7.07 2.16
CA ILE A 39 12.25 7.58 0.95
C ILE A 39 11.55 8.83 0.36
N ASN A 40 10.56 9.37 1.06
CA ASN A 40 9.75 10.53 0.68
C ASN A 40 9.20 10.42 -0.76
N LYS A 41 8.47 9.33 -1.03
CA LYS A 41 7.80 9.08 -2.31
C LYS A 41 6.30 8.86 -2.12
N PRO A 42 5.48 9.27 -3.10
CA PRO A 42 4.07 8.91 -3.14
C PRO A 42 3.87 7.39 -3.30
N ILE A 43 2.68 6.93 -2.93
CA ILE A 43 2.22 5.55 -3.11
C ILE A 43 1.13 5.46 -4.18
N VAL A 44 1.05 4.32 -4.87
CA VAL A 44 -0.06 3.96 -5.76
C VAL A 44 -0.73 2.70 -5.20
N ILE A 45 -2.02 2.82 -4.87
CA ILE A 45 -2.77 1.81 -4.12
C ILE A 45 -3.64 0.96 -5.05
N HIS A 46 -3.56 -0.36 -4.90
CA HIS A 46 -4.54 -1.35 -5.39
C HIS A 46 -5.59 -1.62 -4.32
N ASP A 47 -6.85 -1.64 -4.72
CA ASP A 47 -7.95 -2.07 -3.87
C ASP A 47 -8.94 -2.90 -4.69
N ARG A 48 -9.22 -4.12 -4.23
CA ARG A 48 -10.29 -4.95 -4.77
C ARG A 48 -10.93 -5.77 -3.65
N ASP A 49 -12.22 -5.55 -3.43
CA ASP A 49 -13.02 -6.16 -2.36
C ASP A 49 -12.41 -6.01 -0.96
N ALA A 50 -11.57 -4.99 -0.75
CA ALA A 50 -10.83 -4.76 0.49
C ALA A 50 -10.92 -3.31 1.03
N HIS A 51 -11.79 -2.48 0.45
CA HIS A 51 -11.96 -1.05 0.73
C HIS A 51 -11.89 -0.65 2.21
N GLN A 52 -12.61 -1.35 3.09
CA GLN A 52 -12.61 -1.00 4.51
C GLN A 52 -11.21 -1.15 5.13
N ASP A 53 -10.55 -2.29 4.89
CA ASP A 53 -9.21 -2.57 5.40
C ASP A 53 -8.15 -1.66 4.76
N VAL A 54 -8.27 -1.36 3.46
CA VAL A 54 -7.38 -0.41 2.78
C VAL A 54 -7.49 0.97 3.43
N MET A 55 -8.71 1.47 3.59
CA MET A 55 -8.94 2.80 4.17
C MET A 55 -8.54 2.87 5.64
N ASP A 56 -8.75 1.82 6.42
CA ASP A 56 -8.34 1.77 7.82
C ASP A 56 -6.81 1.80 7.94
N ILE A 57 -6.09 1.03 7.12
CA ILE A 57 -4.62 1.05 7.09
C ILE A 57 -4.11 2.42 6.65
N VAL A 58 -4.64 2.99 5.57
CA VAL A 58 -4.23 4.33 5.08
C VAL A 58 -4.41 5.40 6.17
N LYS A 59 -5.52 5.36 6.92
CA LYS A 59 -5.77 6.28 8.03
C LYS A 59 -4.81 6.05 9.20
N GLN A 60 -4.62 4.80 9.60
CA GLN A 60 -3.73 4.42 10.72
C GLN A 60 -2.27 4.82 10.44
N GLU A 61 -1.78 4.55 9.24
CA GLU A 61 -0.43 4.88 8.79
C GLU A 61 -0.28 6.36 8.35
N LYS A 62 -1.36 7.14 8.35
CA LYS A 62 -1.42 8.55 7.90
C LYS A 62 -0.92 8.73 6.46
N ALA A 63 -1.20 7.76 5.58
CA ALA A 63 -0.67 7.69 4.22
C ALA A 63 -1.41 8.58 3.19
N GLY A 64 -2.30 9.48 3.64
CA GLY A 64 -3.07 10.40 2.80
C GLY A 64 -2.72 11.88 2.99
N ARG A 65 -1.51 12.19 3.47
CA ARG A 65 -1.01 13.55 3.69
C ARG A 65 0.18 13.88 2.80
#